data_AF-A0A1Y4D6H5-F1
#
_entry.id   AF-A0A1Y4D6H5-F1
#
_cell.length_a   1.000
_cell.length_b   1.000
_cell.length_c   1.000
_cell.angle_alpha   90.00
_cell.angle_beta   90.00
_cell.angle_gamma   90.00
#
_symmetry.space_group_name_H-M   'P 1'
#
loop_
_entity.id
_entity.type
_entity.pdbx_description
1 polymer ?
#
loop_
_entity_poly.entity_id
_entity_poly.type
_entity_poly.pdbx_seq_one_letter_code
_entity_poly.pdbx_strand_id
1 'polypeptide(L)'
;MKVKQIDEIRTEGFDNGAHFAYHTTVLGWVKADATISAKCPKFINPYDTSLAEEDRVMKTSTKSLLSDDIAASDRLRDELYRSYRDMVKAMNGISIPEMAEAAKILQQHIKDYKIDVQAQLDKETGNLLNFTNDLKGKYAEQVAALNLTNIVDKLAEANEQTAELLRQRDIENKSREIGATKRVRAEVDEAYRQLIQVINAYALIEGDADYADFIDQMNSLIRRYRQQVLGQTSGNKKPDEGGDEPTPEPVTPEITAVYQKEEGDPENPHRIERGKQTGVNYKGFTLKGQDGTLEHVIGLVNDYDYVEWIKPETISNVTETSCEFTMVPDLTEGQYKVRIETYDGGSPLVVEYPEPITLW
;
A
#
# COMPACT_ATOMS: atom_id res chain seq x y z
N MET A 1 -22.67 45.45 2.79
CA MET A 1 -22.95 44.01 2.59
C MET A 1 -21.60 43.29 2.65
N LYS A 2 -21.49 42.16 3.36
CA LYS A 2 -20.20 41.45 3.49
C LYS A 2 -20.05 40.57 2.24
N VAL A 3 -19.04 40.85 1.41
CA VAL A 3 -18.71 40.08 0.19
C VAL A 3 -18.36 38.66 0.59
N LYS A 4 -18.91 37.64 -0.09
CA LYS A 4 -18.54 36.25 0.13
C LYS A 4 -17.06 36.01 -0.17
N GLN A 5 -16.42 35.12 0.59
CA GLN A 5 -15.02 34.76 0.42
C GLN A 5 -14.82 33.26 0.67
N ILE A 6 -13.82 32.68 0.01
CA ILE A 6 -13.36 31.33 0.27
C ILE A 6 -12.57 31.31 1.57
N ASP A 7 -12.95 30.39 2.46
CA ASP A 7 -12.30 30.12 3.73
C ASP A 7 -10.85 29.62 3.55
N GLU A 8 -10.00 29.84 4.56
CA GLU A 8 -8.64 29.29 4.56
C GLU A 8 -8.61 27.84 5.03
N ILE A 9 -7.86 26.95 4.38
CA ILE A 9 -7.62 25.59 4.87
C ILE A 9 -6.12 25.29 4.88
N ARG A 10 -5.66 24.58 5.92
CA ARG A 10 -4.29 24.06 5.99
C ARG A 10 -4.26 22.64 5.46
N THR A 11 -3.91 22.51 4.19
CA THR A 11 -3.78 21.25 3.44
C THR A 11 -2.54 20.44 3.82
N GLU A 12 -1.56 21.07 4.49
CA GLU A 12 -0.33 20.44 5.00
C GLU A 12 -0.62 19.24 5.93
N GLY A 13 -1.75 19.27 6.65
CA GLY A 13 -2.17 18.20 7.56
C GLY A 13 -2.87 17.02 6.90
N PHE A 14 -3.13 17.08 5.58
CA PHE A 14 -3.73 15.98 4.85
C PHE A 14 -2.74 14.83 4.63
N ASP A 15 -3.20 13.58 4.63
CA ASP A 15 -2.40 12.49 4.04
C ASP A 15 -2.26 12.70 2.52
N ASN A 16 -1.36 11.95 1.87
CA ASN A 16 -1.06 12.17 0.46
C ASN A 16 -2.28 11.91 -0.45
N GLY A 17 -3.14 10.94 -0.12
CA GLY A 17 -4.33 10.64 -0.91
C GLY A 17 -5.38 11.74 -0.77
N ALA A 18 -5.64 12.17 0.46
CA ALA A 18 -6.56 13.26 0.75
C ALA A 18 -6.10 14.59 0.13
N HIS A 19 -4.79 14.87 0.20
CA HIS A 19 -4.17 16.04 -0.42
C HIS A 19 -4.40 16.07 -1.93
N PHE A 20 -3.98 15.02 -2.62
CA PHE A 20 -4.14 14.92 -4.07
C PHE A 20 -5.61 14.99 -4.51
N ALA A 21 -6.51 14.31 -3.80
CA ALA A 21 -7.94 14.32 -4.09
C ALA A 21 -8.58 15.70 -3.89
N TYR A 22 -8.19 16.42 -2.83
CA TYR A 22 -8.65 17.78 -2.57
C TYR A 22 -8.26 18.69 -3.74
N HIS A 23 -6.97 18.70 -4.07
CA HIS A 23 -6.44 19.60 -5.08
C HIS A 23 -6.95 19.27 -6.49
N THR A 24 -7.14 17.99 -6.81
CA THR A 24 -7.78 17.53 -8.06
C THR A 24 -9.20 18.04 -8.19
N THR A 25 -9.99 17.95 -7.11
CA THR A 25 -11.37 18.44 -7.08
C THR A 25 -11.41 19.96 -7.31
N VAL A 26 -10.59 20.72 -6.57
CA VAL A 26 -10.52 22.19 -6.70
C VAL A 26 -10.10 22.60 -8.11
N LEU A 27 -9.07 21.97 -8.67
CA LEU A 27 -8.59 22.30 -10.01
C LEU A 27 -9.66 22.02 -11.09
N GLY A 28 -10.41 20.93 -10.94
CA GLY A 28 -11.54 20.60 -11.79
C GLY A 28 -12.62 21.68 -11.77
N TRP A 29 -13.02 22.14 -10.58
CA TRP A 29 -14.01 23.21 -10.44
C TRP A 29 -13.53 24.55 -11.00
N VAL A 30 -12.28 24.91 -10.73
CA VAL A 30 -11.69 26.16 -11.24
C VAL A 30 -11.63 26.18 -12.77
N LYS A 31 -11.29 25.05 -13.40
CA LYS A 31 -11.26 24.94 -14.87
C LYS A 31 -12.66 24.94 -15.49
N ALA A 32 -13.65 24.42 -14.78
CA ALA A 32 -15.05 24.35 -15.24
C ALA A 32 -15.80 25.68 -15.08
N ASP A 33 -15.43 26.51 -14.11
CA ASP A 33 -15.99 27.84 -13.92
C ASP A 33 -15.50 28.81 -15.01
N ALA A 34 -16.40 29.25 -15.89
CA ALA A 34 -16.05 30.09 -17.03
C ALA A 34 -15.46 31.45 -16.63
N THR A 35 -15.95 32.05 -15.54
CA THR A 35 -15.50 33.36 -15.06
C THR A 35 -14.08 33.26 -14.49
N ILE A 36 -13.85 32.27 -13.62
CA ILE A 36 -12.54 32.06 -12.97
C ILE A 36 -11.51 31.59 -13.98
N SER A 37 -11.87 30.63 -14.84
CA SER A 37 -10.98 30.07 -15.88
C SER A 37 -10.48 31.16 -16.84
N ALA A 38 -11.35 32.10 -17.23
CA ALA A 38 -10.98 33.22 -18.10
C ALA A 38 -10.08 34.26 -17.40
N LYS A 39 -10.32 34.53 -16.10
CA LYS A 39 -9.63 35.61 -15.36
C LYS A 39 -8.33 35.18 -14.68
N CYS A 40 -8.20 33.91 -14.30
CA CYS A 40 -7.08 33.41 -13.49
C CYS A 40 -6.08 32.47 -14.20
N PRO A 41 -5.88 32.48 -15.54
CA PRO A 41 -5.05 31.47 -16.21
C PRO A 41 -3.59 31.46 -15.74
N LYS A 42 -3.07 32.62 -15.30
CA LYS A 42 -1.72 32.75 -14.75
C LYS A 42 -1.51 32.01 -13.42
N PHE A 43 -2.58 31.73 -12.69
CA PHE A 43 -2.55 31.01 -11.41
C PHE A 43 -3.02 29.55 -11.57
N ILE A 44 -3.93 29.30 -12.52
CA ILE A 44 -4.39 27.94 -12.85
C ILE A 44 -3.26 27.10 -13.44
N ASN A 45 -2.46 27.64 -14.36
CA ASN A 45 -1.43 26.84 -15.04
C ASN A 45 -0.31 26.35 -14.11
N PRO A 46 0.25 27.19 -13.21
CA PRO A 46 1.21 26.70 -12.21
C PRO A 46 0.60 25.66 -11.28
N TYR A 47 -0.66 25.85 -10.85
CA TYR A 47 -1.35 24.92 -9.96
C TYR A 47 -1.56 23.55 -10.64
N ASP A 48 -2.04 23.53 -11.89
CA ASP A 48 -2.16 22.32 -12.72
C ASP A 48 -0.83 21.61 -12.91
N THR A 49 0.24 22.36 -13.19
CA THR A 49 1.59 21.81 -13.38
C THR A 49 2.10 21.16 -12.10
N SER A 50 1.96 21.84 -10.95
CA SER A 50 2.39 21.30 -9.66
C SER A 50 1.60 20.05 -9.25
N LEU A 51 0.29 20.00 -9.53
CA LEU A 51 -0.55 18.86 -9.21
C LEU A 51 -0.26 17.64 -10.11
N ALA A 52 0.03 17.87 -11.39
CA ALA A 52 0.48 16.82 -12.29
C ALA A 52 1.83 16.21 -11.85
N GLU A 53 2.73 17.04 -11.31
CA GLU A 53 3.98 16.56 -10.73
C GLU A 53 3.75 15.79 -9.41
N GLU A 54 2.75 16.18 -8.61
CA GLU A 54 2.37 15.44 -7.40
C GLU A 54 1.91 14.02 -7.74
N ASP A 55 1.03 13.88 -8.73
CA ASP A 55 0.56 12.59 -9.26
C ASP A 55 1.73 11.71 -9.72
N ARG A 56 2.67 12.30 -10.47
CA ARG A 56 3.86 11.60 -10.96
C ARG A 56 4.71 11.05 -9.81
N VAL A 57 4.96 11.86 -8.79
CA VAL A 57 5.77 11.45 -7.63
C VAL A 57 5.03 10.43 -6.77
N MET A 58 3.72 10.55 -6.57
CA MET A 58 2.90 9.59 -5.83
C MET A 58 2.87 8.20 -6.48
N LYS A 59 2.95 8.12 -7.81
CA LYS A 59 3.01 6.86 -8.57
C LYS A 59 4.36 6.14 -8.48
N THR A 60 5.40 6.77 -7.92
CA THR A 60 6.71 6.13 -7.76
C THR A 60 6.64 5.14 -6.60
N SER A 61 6.58 3.84 -6.92
CA SER A 61 6.52 2.74 -5.95
C SER A 61 7.59 2.89 -4.85
N THR A 62 7.23 2.58 -3.59
CA THR A 62 8.12 2.58 -2.41
C THR A 62 8.73 1.20 -2.12
N LYS A 63 8.23 0.11 -2.70
CA LYS A 63 8.84 -1.23 -2.63
C LYS A 63 9.57 -1.53 -3.95
N SER A 64 10.89 -1.75 -3.89
CA SER A 64 11.62 -2.29 -5.05
C SER A 64 11.19 -3.74 -5.20
N LEU A 65 10.58 -4.08 -6.34
CA LEU A 65 10.16 -5.45 -6.65
C LEU A 65 11.36 -6.41 -6.68
N LEU A 66 12.58 -5.86 -6.86
CA LEU A 66 13.83 -6.61 -6.91
C LEU A 66 14.35 -7.05 -5.53
N SER A 67 13.75 -6.60 -4.42
CA SER A 67 14.27 -6.93 -3.08
C SER A 67 14.20 -8.43 -2.79
N ASP A 68 13.09 -9.06 -3.17
CA ASP A 68 12.87 -10.49 -2.97
C ASP A 68 13.75 -11.31 -3.95
N ASP A 69 13.91 -10.84 -5.18
CA ASP A 69 14.79 -11.45 -6.19
C ASP A 69 16.28 -11.38 -5.80
N ILE A 70 16.73 -10.25 -5.23
CA ILE A 70 18.09 -10.10 -4.70
C ILE A 70 18.31 -11.11 -3.57
N ALA A 71 17.37 -11.24 -2.63
CA ALA A 71 17.50 -12.18 -1.52
C ALA A 71 17.52 -13.65 -2.00
N ALA A 72 16.74 -13.99 -3.02
CA ALA A 72 16.74 -15.32 -3.60
C ALA A 72 18.05 -15.64 -4.35
N SER A 73 18.55 -14.70 -5.15
CA SER A 73 19.83 -14.84 -5.87
C SER A 73 21.01 -14.94 -4.90
N ASP A 74 21.00 -14.10 -3.86
CA ASP A 74 21.98 -14.11 -2.77
C ASP A 74 22.01 -15.47 -2.06
N ARG A 75 20.85 -16.00 -1.65
CA ARG A 75 20.75 -17.33 -1.02
C ARG A 75 21.35 -18.43 -1.90
N LEU A 76 21.07 -18.43 -3.20
CA LEU A 76 21.61 -19.42 -4.12
C LEU A 76 23.14 -19.32 -4.24
N ARG A 77 23.66 -18.10 -4.40
CA ARG A 77 25.10 -17.82 -4.43
C ARG A 77 25.79 -18.35 -3.18
N ASP A 78 25.21 -18.05 -2.03
CA ASP A 78 25.63 -18.50 -0.72
C ASP A 78 25.69 -20.02 -0.57
N GLU A 79 24.65 -20.71 -1.01
CA GLU A 79 24.56 -22.18 -1.01
C GLU A 79 25.62 -22.81 -1.92
N LEU A 80 25.85 -22.24 -3.10
CA LEU A 80 26.88 -22.69 -4.04
C LEU A 80 28.28 -22.51 -3.49
N TYR A 81 28.58 -21.34 -2.88
CA TYR A 81 29.87 -21.10 -2.27
C TYR A 81 30.15 -22.03 -1.09
N ARG A 82 29.16 -22.22 -0.20
CA ARG A 82 29.27 -23.17 0.92
C ARG A 82 29.50 -24.60 0.43
N SER A 83 28.75 -25.02 -0.58
CA SER A 83 28.89 -26.35 -1.20
C SER A 83 30.28 -26.55 -1.81
N TYR A 84 30.80 -25.56 -2.55
CA TYR A 84 32.16 -25.60 -3.10
C TYR A 84 33.21 -25.77 -2.00
N ARG A 85 33.12 -24.97 -0.93
CA ARG A 85 34.06 -25.04 0.21
C ARG A 85 34.04 -26.41 0.87
N ASP A 86 32.85 -26.96 1.07
CA ASP A 86 32.69 -28.24 1.77
C ASP A 86 33.18 -29.41 0.90
N MET A 87 32.97 -29.36 -0.42
CA MET A 87 33.56 -30.33 -1.37
C MET A 87 35.09 -30.29 -1.38
N VAL A 88 35.70 -29.11 -1.47
CA VAL A 88 37.16 -28.95 -1.40
C VAL A 88 37.71 -29.49 -0.08
N LYS A 89 37.03 -29.20 1.04
CA LYS A 89 37.42 -29.71 2.36
C LYS A 89 37.37 -31.23 2.42
N ALA A 90 36.34 -31.85 1.86
CA ALA A 90 36.20 -33.31 1.84
C ALA A 90 37.29 -33.98 0.99
N MET A 91 37.63 -33.39 -0.17
CA MET A 91 38.64 -33.92 -1.09
C MET A 91 40.08 -33.77 -0.59
N ASN A 92 40.33 -32.93 0.43
CA ASN A 92 41.66 -32.81 1.02
C ASN A 92 42.10 -34.06 1.82
N GLY A 93 41.15 -34.93 2.24
CA GLY A 93 41.42 -36.10 3.08
C GLY A 93 41.43 -37.44 2.35
N ILE A 94 41.33 -37.46 1.03
CA ILE A 94 41.18 -38.70 0.26
C ILE A 94 42.54 -39.34 -0.09
N SER A 95 42.57 -40.67 -0.18
CA SER A 95 43.79 -41.45 -0.49
C SER A 95 44.18 -41.46 -1.97
N ILE A 96 43.86 -40.39 -2.70
CA ILE A 96 44.22 -40.18 -4.11
C ILE A 96 45.17 -38.98 -4.16
N PRO A 97 46.51 -39.18 -4.28
CA PRO A 97 47.48 -38.12 -4.09
C PRO A 97 47.28 -36.88 -4.96
N GLU A 98 46.93 -37.07 -6.24
CA GLU A 98 46.74 -35.97 -7.20
C GLU A 98 45.55 -35.08 -6.80
N MET A 99 44.42 -35.68 -6.42
CA MET A 99 43.25 -34.94 -5.97
C MET A 99 43.47 -34.28 -4.60
N ALA A 100 44.18 -34.95 -3.69
CA ALA A 100 44.51 -34.36 -2.38
C ALA A 100 45.38 -33.11 -2.52
N GLU A 101 46.38 -33.11 -3.41
CA GLU A 101 47.23 -31.94 -3.65
C GLU A 101 46.44 -30.80 -4.33
N ALA A 102 45.58 -31.11 -5.31
CA ALA A 102 44.69 -30.12 -5.91
C ALA A 102 43.74 -29.49 -4.87
N ALA A 103 43.14 -30.30 -4.00
CA ALA A 103 42.26 -29.83 -2.93
C ALA A 103 42.99 -28.97 -1.90
N LYS A 104 44.23 -29.30 -1.56
CA LYS A 104 45.07 -28.50 -0.66
C LYS A 104 45.36 -27.10 -1.21
N ILE A 105 45.65 -27.00 -2.52
CA ILE A 105 45.86 -25.71 -3.22
C ILE A 105 44.57 -24.87 -3.18
N LEU A 106 43.43 -25.46 -3.55
CA LEU A 106 42.14 -24.76 -3.53
C LEU A 106 41.70 -24.38 -2.11
N GLN A 107 42.03 -25.20 -1.11
CA GLN A 107 41.74 -24.88 0.29
C GLN A 107 42.56 -23.66 0.76
N GLN A 108 43.79 -23.49 0.29
CA GLN A 108 44.56 -22.28 0.59
C GLN A 108 43.93 -21.05 -0.09
N HIS A 109 43.50 -21.18 -1.35
CA HIS A 109 42.80 -20.09 -2.06
C HIS A 109 41.53 -19.63 -1.34
N ILE A 110 40.71 -20.56 -0.84
CA ILE A 110 39.55 -20.25 0.02
C ILE A 110 39.97 -19.43 1.26
N LYS A 111 41.06 -19.84 1.94
CA LYS A 111 41.56 -19.17 3.15
C LYS A 111 42.12 -17.78 2.86
N ASP A 112 42.70 -17.57 1.69
CA ASP A 112 43.28 -16.28 1.30
C ASP A 112 42.18 -15.24 1.08
N TYR A 113 41.07 -15.64 0.45
CA TYR A 113 39.94 -14.75 0.17
C TYR A 113 39.09 -14.38 1.38
N LYS A 114 38.95 -15.29 2.37
CA LYS A 114 38.19 -15.05 3.61
C LYS A 114 36.78 -14.49 3.35
N ILE A 115 36.09 -15.04 2.35
CA ILE A 115 34.74 -14.60 1.99
C ILE A 115 33.81 -14.89 3.16
N ASP A 116 33.14 -13.83 3.60
CA ASP A 116 32.07 -13.87 4.58
C ASP A 116 30.75 -13.67 3.84
N VAL A 117 29.94 -14.72 3.82
CA VAL A 117 28.60 -14.77 3.21
C VAL A 117 27.56 -13.93 3.96
N GLN A 118 27.92 -13.34 5.09
CA GLN A 118 27.08 -12.40 5.84
C GLN A 118 27.60 -10.96 5.72
N ALA A 119 28.60 -10.74 4.87
CA ALA A 119 29.11 -9.40 4.61
C ALA A 119 28.12 -8.57 3.79
N GLN A 120 28.42 -7.29 3.64
CA GLN A 120 27.68 -6.40 2.75
C GLN A 120 27.73 -6.93 1.30
N LEU A 121 26.59 -6.94 0.61
CA LEU A 121 26.40 -7.60 -0.69
C LEU A 121 27.41 -7.19 -1.77
N ASP A 122 27.75 -5.91 -1.90
CA ASP A 122 28.73 -5.47 -2.92
C ASP A 122 30.14 -5.98 -2.60
N LYS A 123 30.52 -5.98 -1.32
CA LYS A 123 31.79 -6.54 -0.87
C LYS A 123 31.87 -8.04 -1.18
N GLU A 124 30.81 -8.80 -0.88
CA GLU A 124 30.78 -10.23 -1.21
C GLU A 124 30.83 -10.45 -2.72
N THR A 125 30.06 -9.66 -3.48
CA THR A 125 29.97 -9.73 -4.94
C THR A 125 31.34 -9.50 -5.60
N GLY A 126 32.08 -8.50 -5.15
CA GLY A 126 33.44 -8.22 -5.65
C GLY A 126 34.44 -9.32 -5.29
N ASN A 127 34.34 -9.87 -4.07
CA ASN A 127 35.20 -10.97 -3.65
C ASN A 127 34.91 -12.24 -4.45
N LEU A 128 33.64 -12.60 -4.64
CA LEU A 128 33.24 -13.79 -5.38
C LEU A 128 33.53 -13.67 -6.89
N LEU A 129 33.49 -12.47 -7.46
CA LEU A 129 33.91 -12.24 -8.84
C LEU A 129 35.40 -12.56 -9.02
N ASN A 130 36.26 -12.01 -8.17
CA ASN A 130 37.70 -12.27 -8.24
C ASN A 130 38.01 -13.75 -7.93
N PHE A 131 37.33 -14.30 -6.92
CA PHE A 131 37.47 -15.70 -6.52
C PHE A 131 37.12 -16.66 -7.67
N THR A 132 35.98 -16.47 -8.33
CA THR A 132 35.55 -17.34 -9.44
C THR A 132 36.42 -17.15 -10.68
N ASN A 133 36.91 -15.94 -10.96
CA ASN A 133 37.88 -15.71 -12.03
C ASN A 133 39.21 -16.44 -11.80
N ASP A 134 39.74 -16.42 -10.57
CA ASP A 134 40.92 -17.21 -10.22
C ASP A 134 40.68 -18.70 -10.43
N LEU A 135 39.51 -19.22 -10.06
CA LEU A 135 39.13 -20.62 -10.25
C LEU A 135 39.01 -21.03 -11.71
N LYS A 136 38.49 -20.15 -12.57
CA LYS A 136 38.38 -20.37 -14.02
C LYS A 136 39.68 -20.15 -14.78
N GLY A 137 40.62 -19.42 -14.20
CA GLY A 137 41.93 -19.12 -14.78
C GLY A 137 43.05 -19.87 -14.08
N LYS A 138 43.65 -19.21 -13.07
CA LYS A 138 44.85 -19.67 -12.36
C LYS A 138 44.71 -21.09 -11.79
N TYR A 139 43.52 -21.48 -11.34
CA TYR A 139 43.27 -22.77 -10.70
C TYR A 139 42.40 -23.73 -11.52
N ALA A 140 42.27 -23.50 -12.84
CA ALA A 140 41.39 -24.28 -13.70
C ALA A 140 41.76 -25.79 -13.72
N GLU A 141 43.05 -26.11 -13.70
CA GLU A 141 43.53 -27.49 -13.67
C GLU A 141 43.11 -28.21 -12.37
N GLN A 142 43.21 -27.54 -11.22
CA GLN A 142 42.80 -28.10 -9.93
C GLN A 142 41.28 -28.25 -9.85
N VAL A 143 40.53 -27.28 -10.37
CA VAL A 143 39.07 -27.35 -10.46
C VAL A 143 38.63 -28.53 -11.32
N ALA A 144 39.28 -28.76 -12.46
CA ALA A 144 39.01 -29.89 -13.35
C ALA A 144 39.38 -31.22 -12.70
N ALA A 145 40.54 -31.32 -12.04
CA ALA A 145 41.00 -32.52 -11.34
C ALA A 145 40.02 -32.98 -10.23
N LEU A 146 39.28 -32.04 -9.64
CA LEU A 146 38.28 -32.30 -8.61
C LEU A 146 36.85 -32.40 -9.14
N ASN A 147 36.63 -32.28 -10.45
CA ASN A 147 35.30 -32.23 -11.08
C ASN A 147 34.41 -31.10 -10.53
N LEU A 148 34.99 -29.95 -10.18
CA LEU A 148 34.28 -28.80 -9.60
C LEU A 148 33.85 -27.75 -10.63
N THR A 149 34.09 -27.98 -11.93
CA THR A 149 33.80 -26.99 -12.99
C THR A 149 32.36 -26.48 -12.95
N ASN A 150 31.38 -27.39 -12.87
CA ASN A 150 29.97 -27.00 -12.88
C ASN A 150 29.57 -26.15 -11.66
N ILE A 151 30.09 -26.45 -10.47
CA ILE A 151 29.77 -25.65 -9.28
C ILE A 151 30.44 -24.28 -9.31
N VAL A 152 31.64 -24.19 -9.88
CA VAL A 152 32.34 -22.90 -10.11
C VAL A 152 31.59 -22.06 -11.14
N ASP A 153 31.10 -22.67 -12.22
CA ASP A 153 30.31 -21.97 -13.23
C ASP A 153 28.99 -21.45 -12.66
N LYS A 154 28.25 -22.28 -11.93
CA LYS A 154 27.00 -21.87 -11.28
C LYS A 154 27.21 -20.79 -10.23
N LEU A 155 28.29 -20.86 -9.46
CA LEU A 155 28.63 -19.81 -8.50
C LEU A 155 28.92 -18.47 -9.21
N ALA A 156 29.63 -18.50 -10.34
CA ALA A 156 29.90 -17.32 -11.13
C ALA A 156 28.61 -16.71 -11.71
N GLU A 157 27.73 -17.55 -12.27
CA GLU A 157 26.41 -17.14 -12.79
C GLU A 157 25.55 -16.49 -11.70
N ALA A 158 25.45 -17.12 -10.52
CA ALA A 158 24.67 -16.59 -9.40
C ALA A 158 25.23 -15.24 -8.90
N ASN A 159 26.56 -15.10 -8.87
CA ASN A 159 27.21 -13.84 -8.50
C ASN A 159 26.95 -12.72 -9.51
N GLU A 160 27.02 -13.04 -10.82
CA GLU A 160 26.69 -12.08 -11.88
C GLU A 160 25.22 -11.65 -11.83
N GLN A 161 24.31 -12.60 -11.58
CA GLN A 161 22.89 -12.29 -11.41
C GLN A 161 22.64 -11.37 -10.21
N THR A 162 23.30 -11.62 -9.07
CA THR A 162 23.19 -10.73 -7.90
C THR A 162 23.72 -9.33 -8.23
N ALA A 163 24.87 -9.23 -8.92
CA ALA A 163 25.44 -7.95 -9.33
C ALA A 163 24.50 -7.15 -10.25
N GLU A 164 23.87 -7.83 -11.21
CA GLU A 164 22.93 -7.19 -12.14
C GLU A 164 21.66 -6.71 -11.43
N LEU A 165 21.11 -7.49 -10.50
CA LEU A 165 19.94 -7.07 -9.70
C LEU A 165 20.26 -5.86 -8.81
N LEU A 166 21.45 -5.82 -8.20
CA LEU A 166 21.91 -4.65 -7.43
C LEU A 166 22.01 -3.41 -8.32
N ARG A 167 22.57 -3.54 -9.53
CA ARG A 167 22.67 -2.46 -10.52
C ARG A 167 21.29 -1.96 -10.97
N GLN A 168 20.35 -2.87 -11.20
CA GLN A 168 18.97 -2.52 -11.56
C GLN A 168 18.27 -1.77 -10.42
N ARG A 169 18.44 -2.23 -9.18
CA ARG A 169 17.93 -1.53 -7.99
C ARG A 169 18.50 -0.13 -7.85
N ASP A 170 19.78 0.07 -8.15
CA ASP A 170 20.39 1.41 -8.14
C ASP A 170 19.79 2.32 -9.22
N ILE A 171 19.42 1.77 -10.39
CA ILE A 171 18.71 2.51 -11.43
C ILE A 171 17.29 2.86 -10.99
N GLU A 172 16.55 1.92 -10.39
CA GLU A 172 15.23 2.19 -9.79
C GLU A 172 15.32 3.31 -8.75
N ASN A 173 16.31 3.23 -7.86
CA ASN A 173 16.50 4.21 -6.80
C ASN A 173 16.96 5.58 -7.30
N LYS A 174 17.66 5.68 -8.44
CA LYS A 174 17.99 6.98 -9.06
C LYS A 174 16.74 7.80 -9.42
N SER A 175 15.61 7.15 -9.68
CA SER A 175 14.33 7.83 -9.95
C SER A 175 13.61 8.33 -8.69
N ARG A 176 14.03 7.86 -7.51
CA ARG A 176 13.46 8.25 -6.22
C ARG A 176 14.22 9.43 -5.63
N GLU A 177 13.72 10.64 -5.90
CA GLU A 177 14.20 11.82 -5.18
C GLU A 177 13.63 11.81 -3.75
N ILE A 178 14.50 11.62 -2.75
CA ILE A 178 14.13 11.61 -1.33
C ILE A 178 13.48 12.95 -0.98
N GLY A 179 12.25 12.91 -0.46
CA GLY A 179 11.50 14.11 -0.09
C GLY A 179 10.78 14.79 -1.27
N ALA A 180 10.78 14.20 -2.47
CA ALA A 180 10.05 14.75 -3.62
C ALA A 180 8.57 15.00 -3.32
N THR A 181 7.87 14.06 -2.67
CA THR A 181 6.45 14.23 -2.31
C THR A 181 6.26 15.45 -1.42
N LYS A 182 7.13 15.65 -0.42
CA LYS A 182 7.05 16.80 0.49
C LYS A 182 7.30 18.12 -0.23
N ARG A 183 8.29 18.17 -1.13
CA ARG A 183 8.59 19.36 -1.94
C ARG A 183 7.41 19.71 -2.83
N VAL A 184 6.91 18.75 -3.59
CA VAL A 184 5.85 18.99 -4.57
C VAL A 184 4.53 19.35 -3.91
N ARG A 185 4.17 18.74 -2.76
CA ARG A 185 3.00 19.16 -1.97
C ARG A 185 3.09 20.64 -1.55
N ALA A 186 4.27 21.11 -1.13
CA ALA A 186 4.45 22.51 -0.79
C ALA A 186 4.28 23.46 -1.99
N GLU A 187 4.67 23.02 -3.21
CA GLU A 187 4.45 23.78 -4.45
C GLU A 187 2.95 23.84 -4.81
N VAL A 188 2.23 22.72 -4.64
CA VAL A 188 0.76 22.64 -4.84
C VAL A 188 0.02 23.53 -3.84
N ASP A 189 0.39 23.47 -2.56
CA ASP A 189 -0.17 24.30 -1.49
C ASP A 189 0.00 25.79 -1.77
N GLU A 190 1.19 26.19 -2.22
CA GLU A 190 1.49 27.58 -2.55
C GLU A 190 0.70 28.07 -3.76
N ALA A 191 0.64 27.29 -4.84
CA ALA A 191 -0.13 27.62 -6.03
C ALA A 191 -1.63 27.72 -5.72
N TYR A 192 -2.15 26.82 -4.88
CA TYR A 192 -3.53 26.87 -4.37
C TYR A 192 -3.80 28.15 -3.59
N ARG A 193 -2.96 28.51 -2.60
CA ARG A 193 -3.13 29.74 -1.80
C ARG A 193 -3.16 30.99 -2.68
N GLN A 194 -2.26 31.09 -3.65
CA GLN A 194 -2.22 32.24 -4.57
C GLN A 194 -3.49 32.34 -5.42
N LEU A 195 -3.99 31.22 -5.94
CA LEU A 195 -5.21 31.16 -6.72
C LEU A 195 -6.44 31.60 -5.90
N ILE A 196 -6.59 31.08 -4.68
CA ILE A 196 -7.71 31.45 -3.79
C ILE A 196 -7.67 32.93 -3.42
N GLN A 197 -6.47 33.48 -3.15
CA GLN A 197 -6.29 34.89 -2.86
C GLN A 197 -6.77 35.78 -4.02
N VAL A 198 -6.45 35.39 -5.26
CA VAL A 198 -6.85 36.13 -6.47
C VAL A 198 -8.36 36.04 -6.71
N ILE A 199 -8.98 34.87 -6.53
CA ILE A 199 -10.44 34.71 -6.65
C ILE A 199 -11.17 35.59 -5.63
N ASN A 200 -10.73 35.57 -4.36
CA ASN A 200 -11.29 36.44 -3.32
C ASN A 200 -11.08 37.93 -3.62
N ALA A 201 -9.95 38.30 -4.24
CA ALA A 201 -9.70 39.68 -4.66
C ALA A 201 -10.63 40.12 -5.79
N TYR A 202 -10.91 39.27 -6.77
CA TYR A 202 -11.88 39.55 -7.83
C TYR A 202 -13.29 39.74 -7.28
N ALA A 203 -13.75 38.85 -6.39
CA ALA A 203 -15.05 38.99 -5.73
C ALA A 203 -15.18 40.32 -4.94
N LEU A 204 -14.08 40.79 -4.34
CA LEU A 204 -14.05 42.07 -3.63
C LEU A 204 -14.11 43.28 -4.58
N ILE A 205 -13.41 43.23 -5.71
CA ILE A 205 -13.28 44.36 -6.65
C ILE A 205 -14.50 44.49 -7.55
N GLU A 206 -15.02 43.37 -8.05
CA GLU A 206 -16.09 43.33 -9.06
C GLU A 206 -17.49 43.11 -8.45
N GLY A 207 -17.55 42.72 -7.17
CA GLY A 207 -18.74 42.18 -6.54
C GLY A 207 -18.74 40.64 -6.57
N ASP A 208 -19.46 40.00 -5.65
CA ASP A 208 -19.44 38.56 -5.47
C ASP A 208 -20.46 37.79 -6.32
N ALA A 209 -21.36 38.47 -7.04
CA ALA A 209 -22.45 37.82 -7.78
C ALA A 209 -21.94 36.71 -8.75
N ASP A 210 -20.87 36.99 -9.51
CA ASP A 210 -20.30 36.06 -10.48
C ASP A 210 -19.40 34.98 -9.84
N TYR A 211 -19.14 35.07 -8.53
CA TYR A 211 -18.23 34.17 -7.81
C TYR A 211 -18.95 33.41 -6.67
N ALA A 212 -20.15 33.81 -6.31
CA ALA A 212 -20.84 33.36 -5.10
C ALA A 212 -21.08 31.85 -5.07
N ASP A 213 -21.50 31.26 -6.18
CA ASP A 213 -21.78 29.83 -6.28
C ASP A 213 -20.49 29.00 -6.14
N PHE A 214 -19.41 29.44 -6.80
CA PHE A 214 -18.09 28.82 -6.67
C PHE A 214 -17.55 28.93 -5.24
N ILE A 215 -17.71 30.11 -4.60
CA ILE A 215 -17.29 30.33 -3.22
C ILE A 215 -18.05 29.41 -2.26
N ASP A 216 -19.37 29.27 -2.43
CA ASP A 216 -20.18 28.38 -1.58
C ASP A 216 -19.80 26.90 -1.78
N GLN A 217 -19.51 26.51 -3.02
CA GLN A 217 -19.03 25.17 -3.36
C GLN A 217 -17.66 24.88 -2.71
N MET A 218 -16.71 25.80 -2.84
CA MET A 218 -15.39 25.71 -2.21
C MET A 218 -15.48 25.64 -0.68
N ASN A 219 -16.31 26.49 -0.07
CA ASN A 219 -16.50 26.49 1.38
C ASN A 219 -17.16 25.20 1.88
N SER A 220 -18.02 24.58 1.07
CA SER A 220 -18.60 23.27 1.40
C SER A 220 -17.54 22.16 1.37
N LEU A 221 -16.64 22.18 0.38
CA LEU A 221 -15.50 21.26 0.32
C LEU A 221 -14.54 21.45 1.50
N ILE A 222 -14.22 22.70 1.83
CA ILE A 222 -13.34 23.05 2.96
C ILE A 222 -13.93 22.56 4.27
N ARG A 223 -15.24 22.77 4.50
CA ARG A 223 -15.93 22.24 5.69
C ARG A 223 -15.82 20.72 5.75
N ARG A 224 -16.09 20.04 4.64
CA ARG A 224 -15.96 18.58 4.53
C ARG A 224 -14.55 18.11 4.91
N TYR A 225 -13.51 18.71 4.33
CA TYR A 225 -12.12 18.29 4.59
C TYR A 225 -11.62 18.66 5.99
N ARG A 226 -12.00 19.83 6.53
CA ARG A 226 -11.71 20.16 7.94
C ARG A 226 -12.28 19.10 8.88
N GLN A 227 -13.50 18.64 8.62
CA GLN A 227 -14.16 17.61 9.43
C GLN A 227 -13.57 16.22 9.21
N GLN A 228 -13.50 15.77 7.95
CA GLN A 228 -13.19 14.38 7.59
C GLN A 228 -11.70 14.06 7.55
N VAL A 229 -10.84 15.05 7.29
CA VAL A 229 -9.39 14.82 7.11
C VAL A 229 -8.58 15.43 8.25
N LEU A 230 -8.95 16.62 8.74
CA LEU A 230 -8.20 17.28 9.82
C LEU A 230 -8.79 17.04 11.21
N GLY A 231 -9.96 16.40 11.31
CA GLY A 231 -10.69 16.24 12.57
C GLY A 231 -11.05 17.57 13.25
N GLN A 232 -11.02 18.67 12.51
CA GLN A 232 -11.34 20.02 12.98
C GLN A 232 -12.85 20.21 12.94
N THR A 233 -13.51 19.83 14.02
CA THR A 233 -14.88 20.26 14.30
C THR A 233 -14.85 21.72 14.74
N SER A 234 -15.78 22.52 14.21
CA SER A 234 -15.89 23.96 14.48
C SER A 234 -16.14 24.24 15.96
N GLY A 235 -15.09 24.35 16.77
CA GLY A 235 -15.17 24.73 18.17
C GLY A 235 -15.26 26.25 18.34
N ASN A 236 -16.41 26.71 18.85
CA ASN A 236 -16.69 28.02 19.46
C ASN A 236 -17.14 29.22 18.59
N LYS A 237 -18.42 29.21 18.22
CA LYS A 237 -19.31 30.36 18.45
C LYS A 237 -20.61 29.86 19.07
N LYS A 238 -20.90 30.30 20.31
CA LYS A 238 -22.16 30.06 21.02
C LYS A 238 -23.36 30.47 20.16
N PRO A 239 -24.41 29.64 20.05
CA PRO A 239 -25.75 30.11 19.74
C PRO A 239 -26.46 30.45 21.06
N ASP A 240 -27.03 31.65 21.13
CA ASP A 240 -28.13 31.92 22.04
C ASP A 240 -29.40 31.29 21.44
N GLU A 241 -30.20 30.72 22.34
CA GLU A 241 -31.56 30.17 22.13
C GLU A 241 -31.77 28.94 21.23
N GLY A 242 -31.99 27.79 21.89
CA GLY A 242 -33.11 26.89 21.53
C GLY A 242 -32.79 25.49 21.00
N GLY A 243 -32.93 24.49 21.87
CA GLY A 243 -33.35 23.11 21.51
C GLY A 243 -32.23 22.10 21.23
N ASP A 244 -32.13 21.09 22.10
CA ASP A 244 -31.28 19.90 21.98
C ASP A 244 -31.43 19.20 20.61
N GLU A 245 -30.31 18.97 19.93
CA GLU A 245 -30.11 17.78 19.11
C GLU A 245 -28.68 17.24 19.36
N PRO A 246 -28.51 15.93 19.63
CA PRO A 246 -27.21 15.38 19.96
C PRO A 246 -26.32 15.31 18.72
N THR A 247 -25.15 15.93 18.78
CA THR A 247 -24.05 15.76 17.81
C THR A 247 -23.61 14.29 17.76
N PRO A 248 -23.57 13.65 16.57
CA PRO A 248 -23.16 12.24 16.46
C PRO A 248 -21.64 12.11 16.62
N GLU A 249 -21.24 11.14 17.44
CA GLU A 249 -19.85 10.76 17.68
C GLU A 249 -19.17 10.26 16.38
N PRO A 250 -17.85 10.42 16.24
CA PRO A 250 -17.11 9.81 15.14
C PRO A 250 -17.35 8.30 15.14
N VAL A 251 -17.87 7.79 14.02
CA VAL A 251 -18.32 6.42 13.88
C VAL A 251 -17.11 5.52 13.61
N THR A 252 -16.66 4.78 14.62
CA THR A 252 -15.64 3.73 14.46
C THR A 252 -16.16 2.65 13.49
N PRO A 253 -15.38 2.25 12.47
CA PRO A 253 -15.75 1.16 11.58
C PRO A 253 -15.99 -0.14 12.38
N GLU A 254 -17.21 -0.64 12.36
CA GLU A 254 -17.56 -1.88 13.06
C GLU A 254 -18.75 -2.59 12.39
N ILE A 255 -18.78 -3.92 12.54
CA ILE A 255 -19.99 -4.71 12.28
C ILE A 255 -20.83 -4.64 13.56
N THR A 256 -22.05 -4.15 13.44
CA THR A 256 -22.94 -3.86 14.58
C THR A 256 -23.93 -4.98 14.85
N ALA A 257 -24.29 -5.77 13.84
CA ALA A 257 -25.17 -6.92 14.00
C ALA A 257 -24.99 -7.93 12.87
N VAL A 258 -25.16 -9.21 13.21
CA VAL A 258 -25.34 -10.31 12.25
C VAL A 258 -26.52 -11.16 12.72
N TYR A 259 -27.50 -11.37 11.85
CA TYR A 259 -28.77 -12.02 12.20
C TYR A 259 -29.43 -12.72 11.01
N GLN A 260 -30.25 -13.74 11.28
CA GLN A 260 -31.11 -14.37 10.28
C GLN A 260 -32.31 -13.47 9.98
N LYS A 261 -32.59 -13.22 8.70
CA LYS A 261 -33.66 -12.28 8.26
C LYS A 261 -35.07 -12.77 8.54
N GLU A 262 -35.34 -14.02 8.24
CA GLU A 262 -36.65 -14.64 8.36
C GLU A 262 -36.54 -15.93 9.18
N GLU A 263 -37.52 -16.22 10.03
CA GLU A 263 -37.57 -17.45 10.85
C GLU A 263 -36.39 -17.61 11.84
N GLY A 264 -35.68 -16.52 12.16
CA GLY A 264 -34.63 -16.51 13.17
C GLY A 264 -35.20 -16.74 14.58
N ASP A 265 -34.40 -17.36 15.45
CA ASP A 265 -34.73 -17.58 16.85
C ASP A 265 -34.60 -16.26 17.63
N PRO A 266 -35.69 -15.67 18.15
CA PRO A 266 -35.62 -14.40 18.87
C PRO A 266 -34.82 -14.49 20.18
N GLU A 267 -34.73 -15.68 20.79
CA GLU A 267 -33.95 -15.91 22.00
C GLU A 267 -32.47 -16.17 21.69
N ASN A 268 -32.15 -16.52 20.43
CA ASN A 268 -30.80 -16.80 19.96
C ASN A 268 -30.50 -16.07 18.64
N PRO A 269 -30.36 -14.73 18.65
CA PRO A 269 -30.28 -13.91 17.42
C PRO A 269 -29.05 -14.19 16.55
N HIS A 270 -27.99 -14.77 17.11
CA HIS A 270 -26.78 -15.18 16.40
C HIS A 270 -26.83 -16.61 15.88
N ARG A 271 -27.97 -17.29 16.04
CA ARG A 271 -28.19 -18.63 15.53
C ARG A 271 -28.76 -18.54 14.12
N ILE A 272 -27.98 -18.98 13.13
CA ILE A 272 -28.31 -18.84 11.71
C ILE A 272 -28.40 -20.22 11.08
N GLU A 273 -29.54 -20.50 10.45
CA GLU A 273 -29.78 -21.75 9.72
C GLU A 273 -29.10 -21.70 8.35
N ARG A 274 -28.50 -22.84 7.98
CA ARG A 274 -27.89 -23.04 6.66
C ARG A 274 -28.87 -22.70 5.52
N GLY A 275 -28.39 -21.97 4.51
CA GLY A 275 -29.19 -21.60 3.33
C GLY A 275 -30.22 -20.49 3.55
N LYS A 276 -30.38 -19.95 4.77
CA LYS A 276 -31.26 -18.79 5.02
C LYS A 276 -30.55 -17.47 4.74
N GLN A 277 -31.34 -16.43 4.51
CA GLN A 277 -30.81 -15.07 4.38
C GLN A 277 -30.28 -14.55 5.71
N THR A 278 -29.09 -13.97 5.65
CA THR A 278 -28.38 -13.34 6.75
C THR A 278 -28.23 -11.85 6.47
N GLY A 279 -28.62 -11.02 7.43
CA GLY A 279 -28.37 -9.59 7.41
C GLY A 279 -27.11 -9.26 8.18
N VAL A 280 -26.32 -8.32 7.65
CA VAL A 280 -25.19 -7.71 8.34
C VAL A 280 -25.42 -6.20 8.40
N ASN A 281 -25.38 -5.64 9.59
CA ASN A 281 -25.39 -4.19 9.78
C ASN A 281 -23.96 -3.73 10.11
N TYR A 282 -23.53 -2.63 9.52
CA TYR A 282 -22.21 -2.06 9.74
C TYR A 282 -22.27 -0.54 9.70
N LYS A 283 -21.20 0.09 10.18
CA LYS A 283 -21.06 1.54 10.18
C LYS A 283 -19.62 1.92 9.93
N GLY A 284 -19.38 3.11 9.40
CA GLY A 284 -18.02 3.64 9.18
C GLY A 284 -17.27 3.09 7.96
N PHE A 285 -17.92 2.32 7.08
CA PHE A 285 -17.38 1.87 5.79
C PHE A 285 -18.47 1.43 4.82
N THR A 286 -18.17 1.43 3.52
CA THR A 286 -19.01 0.84 2.45
C THR A 286 -18.39 -0.46 1.95
N LEU A 287 -19.23 -1.47 1.66
CA LEU A 287 -18.78 -2.79 1.20
C LEU A 287 -18.26 -2.74 -0.26
N LYS A 288 -16.95 -2.95 -0.44
CA LYS A 288 -16.27 -2.96 -1.74
C LYS A 288 -14.98 -3.80 -1.72
N GLY A 289 -14.75 -4.66 -2.70
CA GLY A 289 -13.51 -5.43 -2.88
C GLY A 289 -12.40 -4.63 -3.58
N GLN A 290 -11.21 -5.24 -3.69
CA GLN A 290 -9.98 -4.57 -4.17
C GLN A 290 -10.10 -4.02 -5.60
N ASP A 291 -10.83 -4.73 -6.47
CA ASP A 291 -11.10 -4.36 -7.86
C ASP A 291 -12.45 -3.65 -8.05
N GLY A 292 -13.16 -3.39 -6.95
CA GLY A 292 -14.52 -2.82 -6.95
C GLY A 292 -15.64 -3.85 -7.07
N THR A 293 -15.34 -5.15 -7.09
CA THR A 293 -16.32 -6.23 -7.02
C THR A 293 -16.55 -6.68 -5.57
N LEU A 294 -17.48 -7.60 -5.33
CA LEU A 294 -17.75 -8.15 -3.98
C LEU A 294 -17.00 -9.47 -3.73
N GLU A 295 -15.96 -9.77 -4.52
CA GLU A 295 -15.12 -10.96 -4.33
C GLU A 295 -14.28 -10.89 -3.06
N HIS A 296 -14.33 -11.97 -2.27
CA HIS A 296 -13.59 -12.11 -1.01
C HIS A 296 -13.80 -10.94 -0.03
N VAL A 297 -15.04 -10.44 0.04
CA VAL A 297 -15.38 -9.29 0.90
C VAL A 297 -16.01 -9.70 2.24
N ILE A 298 -16.83 -10.75 2.27
CA ILE A 298 -17.45 -11.27 3.50
C ILE A 298 -16.96 -12.69 3.73
N GLY A 299 -16.32 -12.94 4.88
CA GLY A 299 -15.78 -14.23 5.28
C GLY A 299 -16.40 -14.75 6.58
N LEU A 300 -16.56 -16.07 6.66
CA LEU A 300 -16.92 -16.80 7.87
C LEU A 300 -15.67 -17.50 8.40
N VAL A 301 -15.14 -17.04 9.53
CA VAL A 301 -13.91 -17.54 10.13
C VAL A 301 -14.25 -18.56 11.21
N ASN A 302 -13.78 -19.80 11.07
CA ASN A 302 -13.99 -20.84 12.10
C ASN A 302 -12.90 -20.80 13.20
N ASP A 303 -13.01 -21.69 14.19
CA ASP A 303 -12.06 -21.79 15.32
C ASP A 303 -10.63 -22.22 14.92
N TYR A 304 -10.40 -22.58 13.65
CA TYR A 304 -9.08 -22.91 13.09
C TYR A 304 -8.52 -21.80 12.19
N ASP A 305 -9.10 -20.60 12.24
CA ASP A 305 -8.78 -19.45 11.38
C ASP A 305 -8.96 -19.72 9.87
N TYR A 306 -9.72 -20.76 9.51
CA TYR A 306 -10.11 -20.99 8.11
C TYR A 306 -11.27 -20.07 7.74
N VAL A 307 -11.13 -19.38 6.62
CA VAL A 307 -12.12 -18.43 6.10
C VAL A 307 -12.90 -19.05 4.96
N GLU A 308 -14.19 -19.24 5.16
CA GLU A 308 -15.13 -19.54 4.08
C GLU A 308 -15.68 -18.22 3.52
N TRP A 309 -15.39 -17.92 2.25
CA TRP A 309 -15.84 -16.68 1.62
C TRP A 309 -17.26 -16.81 1.07
N ILE A 310 -18.11 -15.85 1.41
CA ILE A 310 -19.45 -15.76 0.85
C ILE A 310 -19.37 -15.48 -0.64
N LYS A 311 -20.12 -16.26 -1.43
CA LYS A 311 -20.16 -16.11 -2.88
C LYS A 311 -20.74 -14.75 -3.27
N PRO A 312 -20.08 -13.96 -4.13
CA PRO A 312 -20.52 -12.62 -4.49
C PRO A 312 -21.95 -12.57 -5.02
N GLU A 313 -22.37 -13.57 -5.80
CA GLU A 313 -23.72 -13.64 -6.36
C GLU A 313 -24.84 -13.81 -5.32
N THR A 314 -24.49 -14.20 -4.10
CA THR A 314 -25.44 -14.29 -2.98
C THR A 314 -25.54 -13.00 -2.18
N ILE A 315 -24.61 -12.05 -2.38
CA ILE A 315 -24.59 -10.77 -1.68
C ILE A 315 -25.55 -9.81 -2.41
N SER A 316 -26.46 -9.23 -1.64
CA SER A 316 -27.50 -8.34 -2.13
C SER A 316 -27.79 -7.22 -1.13
N ASN A 317 -28.62 -6.25 -1.53
CA ASN A 317 -29.10 -5.18 -0.66
C ASN A 317 -27.96 -4.41 0.05
N VAL A 318 -26.85 -4.18 -0.66
CA VAL A 318 -25.69 -3.42 -0.18
C VAL A 318 -26.06 -1.94 -0.10
N THR A 319 -25.92 -1.36 1.10
CA THR A 319 -26.13 0.06 1.40
C THR A 319 -24.92 0.62 2.16
N GLU A 320 -24.94 1.90 2.55
CA GLU A 320 -23.89 2.48 3.41
C GLU A 320 -23.88 1.90 4.85
N THR A 321 -24.90 1.13 5.24
CA THR A 321 -25.06 0.65 6.63
C THR A 321 -25.42 -0.84 6.75
N SER A 322 -25.63 -1.54 5.63
CA SER A 322 -26.07 -2.93 5.67
C SER A 322 -25.78 -3.69 4.39
N CYS A 323 -25.70 -5.01 4.47
CA CYS A 323 -25.82 -5.91 3.34
C CYS A 323 -26.55 -7.19 3.75
N GLU A 324 -26.92 -7.99 2.75
CA GLU A 324 -27.54 -9.29 2.96
C GLU A 324 -26.81 -10.35 2.14
N PHE A 325 -26.73 -11.56 2.66
CA PHE A 325 -26.22 -12.71 1.92
C PHE A 325 -26.93 -14.00 2.28
N THR A 326 -26.83 -15.01 1.42
CA THR A 326 -27.35 -16.36 1.73
C THR A 326 -26.31 -17.17 2.48
N MET A 327 -26.66 -17.66 3.67
CA MET A 327 -25.76 -18.47 4.49
C MET A 327 -25.37 -19.77 3.78
N VAL A 328 -24.11 -20.18 3.89
CA VAL A 328 -23.56 -21.32 3.14
C VAL A 328 -24.27 -22.62 3.54
N PRO A 329 -24.93 -23.34 2.61
CA PRO A 329 -25.79 -24.48 2.93
C PRO A 329 -25.02 -25.75 3.35
N ASP A 330 -23.75 -25.86 2.96
CA ASP A 330 -22.91 -27.05 3.18
C ASP A 330 -21.82 -26.82 4.25
N LEU A 331 -21.86 -25.69 4.96
CA LEU A 331 -20.88 -25.36 5.99
C LEU A 331 -21.20 -26.16 7.28
N THR A 332 -20.15 -26.61 7.98
CA THR A 332 -20.30 -27.46 9.17
C THR A 332 -20.98 -26.70 10.31
N GLU A 333 -21.80 -27.38 11.12
CA GLU A 333 -22.35 -26.79 12.35
C GLU A 333 -21.23 -26.36 13.30
N GLY A 334 -21.32 -25.15 13.84
CA GLY A 334 -20.26 -24.60 14.67
C GLY A 334 -20.33 -23.10 14.86
N GLN A 335 -19.33 -22.58 15.58
CA GLN A 335 -19.14 -21.15 15.78
C GLN A 335 -18.32 -20.57 14.62
N TYR A 336 -18.75 -19.41 14.13
CA TYR A 336 -18.04 -18.66 13.10
C TYR A 336 -18.00 -17.18 13.45
N LYS A 337 -16.90 -16.49 13.18
CA LYS A 337 -16.84 -15.04 13.20
C LYS A 337 -17.11 -14.49 11.81
N VAL A 338 -17.97 -13.49 11.71
CA VAL A 338 -18.14 -12.75 10.46
C VAL A 338 -17.02 -11.72 10.35
N ARG A 339 -16.28 -11.77 9.23
CA ARG A 339 -15.20 -10.84 8.89
C ARG A 339 -15.54 -10.14 7.59
N ILE A 340 -15.32 -8.84 7.53
CA ILE A 340 -15.39 -8.05 6.31
C ILE A 340 -13.99 -7.57 5.94
N GLU A 341 -13.58 -7.81 4.70
CA GLU A 341 -12.39 -7.24 4.09
C GLU A 341 -12.80 -6.31 2.95
N THR A 342 -12.59 -5.01 3.12
CA THR A 342 -13.06 -4.03 2.15
C THR A 342 -12.01 -2.99 1.83
N TYR A 343 -12.09 -2.42 0.62
CA TYR A 343 -11.19 -1.42 0.07
C TYR A 343 -11.96 -0.11 -0.16
N ASP A 344 -12.50 0.44 0.93
CA ASP A 344 -13.12 1.75 0.95
C ASP A 344 -12.05 2.83 1.24
N GLY A 345 -11.99 3.89 0.42
CA GLY A 345 -10.96 4.92 0.56
C GLY A 345 -9.52 4.51 0.18
N GLY A 346 -9.33 3.37 -0.50
CA GLY A 346 -8.05 2.97 -1.10
C GLY A 346 -7.06 2.26 -0.16
N SER A 347 -7.44 1.99 1.09
CA SER A 347 -6.69 1.12 2.01
C SER A 347 -7.51 -0.10 2.39
N PRO A 348 -6.89 -1.28 2.57
CA PRO A 348 -7.60 -2.46 3.08
C PRO A 348 -8.06 -2.20 4.51
N LEU A 349 -9.36 -2.35 4.74
CA LEU A 349 -10.01 -2.33 6.03
C LEU A 349 -10.49 -3.74 6.36
N VAL A 350 -10.10 -4.26 7.52
CA VAL A 350 -10.55 -5.55 8.03
C VAL A 350 -11.36 -5.30 9.31
N VAL A 351 -12.61 -5.73 9.33
CA VAL A 351 -13.52 -5.59 10.48
C VAL A 351 -14.09 -6.96 10.82
N GLU A 352 -14.00 -7.34 12.09
CA GLU A 352 -14.59 -8.58 12.60
C GLU A 352 -15.77 -8.28 13.51
N TYR A 353 -16.82 -9.10 13.41
CA TYR A 353 -17.94 -9.03 14.33
C TYR A 353 -17.49 -9.55 15.70
N PRO A 354 -17.69 -8.78 16.80
CA PRO A 354 -17.16 -9.15 18.11
C PRO A 354 -17.76 -10.44 18.68
N GLU A 355 -18.96 -10.84 18.24
CA GLU A 355 -19.64 -12.03 18.72
C GLU A 355 -19.65 -13.13 17.64
N PRO A 356 -19.40 -14.40 17.99
CA PRO A 356 -19.53 -15.49 17.02
C PRO A 356 -21.00 -15.75 16.70
N ILE A 357 -21.27 -16.15 15.45
CA ILE A 357 -22.55 -16.73 15.04
C ILE A 357 -22.50 -18.25 15.18
N THR A 358 -23.63 -18.85 15.55
CA THR A 358 -23.81 -20.30 15.58
C THR A 358 -24.51 -20.75 14.32
N LEU A 359 -23.81 -21.50 13.47
CA LEU A 359 -24.42 -22.16 12.33
C LEU A 359 -25.05 -23.50 12.75
N TRP A 360 -26.28 -23.76 12.30
CA TRP A 360 -27.01 -25.00 12.63
C TRP A 360 -27.83 -25.53 11.45
#